data_AF-A0A819SUL7-F1
#
_entry.id   AF-A0A819SUL7-F1
#
_cell.length_a   1.000
_cell.length_b   1.000
_cell.length_c   1.000
_cell.angle_alpha   90.00
_cell.angle_beta   90.00
_cell.angle_gamma   90.00
#
_symmetry.space_group_name_H-M   'P 1'
#
loop_
_entity.id
_entity.type
_entity.pdbx_description
1 polymer ?
#
loop_
_entity_poly.entity_id
_entity_poly.type
_entity_poly.pdbx_seq_one_letter_code
_entity_poly.pdbx_strand_id
1 'polypeptide(L)'
;MASGVPNTCVRWMWKANSDPFSDSEPATWELYSDVENIIIEDAFQAGQSHAVLDTYSINFKRGIQILNYDGKKQRPIKREIINRADQPPRKERFTFTPIDPDRPFAGLYETGGIAKISCRPVPCTAFTRIIPYRTVPPDNFSIPYRTVPLPPRV
;
A
#
# COMPACT_ATOMS: atom_id res chain seq x y z
N MET A 1 13.04 24.88 16.67
CA MET A 1 11.60 24.57 16.64
C MET A 1 11.46 23.11 16.27
N ALA A 2 11.00 22.26 17.18
CA ALA A 2 10.80 20.84 16.87
C ALA A 2 9.65 20.73 15.87
N SER A 3 9.96 20.37 14.63
CA SER A 3 8.95 19.98 13.65
C SER A 3 8.28 18.72 14.19
N GLY A 4 7.14 18.90 14.87
CA GLY A 4 6.31 17.79 15.33
C GLY A 4 5.88 17.01 14.10
N VAL A 5 6.51 15.86 13.87
CA VAL A 5 6.09 14.95 12.81
C VAL A 5 4.64 14.60 13.12
N PRO A 6 3.70 14.88 12.20
CA PRO A 6 2.32 14.50 12.43
C PRO A 6 2.27 12.99 12.64
N ASN A 7 1.80 12.57 13.81
CA ASN A 7 1.60 11.18 14.16
C ASN A 7 0.35 10.63 13.45
N THR A 8 0.19 10.88 12.15
CA THR A 8 -0.93 10.36 11.37
C THR A 8 -0.47 9.20 10.51
N CYS A 9 -1.28 8.15 10.46
CA CYS A 9 -1.08 6.97 9.65
C CYS A 9 -2.29 6.83 8.73
N VAL A 10 -2.04 6.45 7.48
CA VAL A 10 -3.11 6.23 6.50
C VAL A 10 -3.30 4.74 6.30
N ARG A 11 -4.55 4.28 6.42
CA ARG A 11 -4.94 2.92 6.05
C ARG A 11 -5.97 2.93 4.94
N TRP A 12 -5.82 1.99 4.02
CA TRP A 12 -6.80 1.66 3.02
C TRP A 12 -7.51 0.36 3.40
N MET A 13 -8.80 0.32 3.15
CA MET A 13 -9.66 -0.81 3.49
C MET A 13 -10.62 -1.11 2.33
N TRP A 14 -11.10 -2.34 2.26
CA TRP A 14 -12.07 -2.81 1.28
C TRP A 14 -13.23 -3.56 1.96
N LYS A 15 -14.43 -3.52 1.36
CA LYS A 15 -15.62 -4.17 1.92
C LYS A 15 -15.62 -5.66 1.56
N ALA A 16 -15.53 -6.51 2.60
CA ALA A 16 -15.31 -7.95 2.48
C ALA A 16 -16.60 -8.79 2.42
N ASN A 17 -17.78 -8.18 2.58
CA ASN A 17 -19.07 -8.86 2.50
C ASN A 17 -19.23 -9.68 1.21
N SER A 18 -20.03 -10.75 1.28
CA SER A 18 -20.39 -11.57 0.12
C SER A 18 -21.10 -10.74 -0.95
N ASP A 19 -22.04 -9.90 -0.53
CA ASP A 19 -22.60 -8.83 -1.35
C ASP A 19 -22.01 -7.47 -0.93
N PRO A 20 -21.10 -6.89 -1.74
CA PRO A 20 -20.43 -5.65 -1.39
C PRO A 20 -21.35 -4.43 -1.47
N PHE A 21 -22.49 -4.49 -2.16
CA PHE A 21 -23.39 -3.35 -2.36
C PHE A 21 -24.70 -3.44 -1.58
N SER A 22 -24.95 -4.57 -0.89
CA SER A 22 -26.08 -4.67 0.02
C SER A 22 -25.85 -3.85 1.29
N ASP A 23 -26.93 -3.20 1.74
CA ASP A 23 -27.06 -2.50 3.02
C ASP A 23 -27.73 -3.37 4.10
N SER A 24 -28.14 -4.60 3.76
CA SER A 24 -28.82 -5.50 4.69
C SER A 24 -27.90 -6.09 5.77
N GLU A 25 -26.60 -6.13 5.50
CA GLU A 25 -25.60 -6.69 6.42
C GLU A 25 -24.64 -5.61 6.92
N PRO A 26 -24.13 -5.73 8.15
CA PRO A 26 -23.09 -4.84 8.64
C PRO A 26 -21.85 -4.92 7.74
N ALA A 27 -21.34 -3.76 7.34
CA ALA A 27 -20.17 -3.68 6.47
C ALA A 27 -18.93 -4.18 7.20
N THR A 28 -18.40 -5.30 6.75
CA THR A 28 -17.12 -5.84 7.23
C THR A 28 -16.03 -5.27 6.35
N TRP A 29 -15.11 -4.54 6.96
CA TRP A 29 -14.02 -3.88 6.26
C TRP A 29 -12.70 -4.56 6.60
N GLU A 30 -11.98 -5.00 5.58
CA GLU A 30 -10.67 -5.60 5.72
C GLU A 30 -9.57 -4.63 5.28
N LEU A 31 -8.40 -4.78 5.88
CA LEU A 31 -7.23 -3.96 5.59
C LEU A 31 -6.49 -4.54 4.40
N TYR A 32 -5.91 -3.66 3.58
CA TYR A 32 -4.88 -4.09 2.65
C TYR A 32 -3.59 -4.44 3.39
N SER A 33 -2.75 -5.27 2.78
CA SER A 33 -1.42 -5.56 3.33
C SER A 33 -0.57 -4.28 3.40
N ASP A 34 0.47 -4.27 4.25
CA ASP A 34 1.37 -3.11 4.42
C ASP A 34 1.95 -2.65 3.06
N VAL A 35 2.32 -3.59 2.19
CA VAL A 35 2.91 -3.30 0.87
C VAL A 35 1.87 -2.72 -0.08
N GLU A 36 0.70 -3.35 -0.19
CA GLU A 36 -0.39 -2.83 -1.03
C GLU A 36 -0.83 -1.44 -0.57
N ASN A 37 -0.96 -1.22 0.74
CA ASN A 37 -1.33 0.06 1.31
C ASN A 37 -0.36 1.18 0.90
N ILE A 38 0.96 0.90 0.87
CA ILE A 38 1.97 1.86 0.39
C ILE A 38 1.77 2.17 -1.10
N ILE A 39 1.59 1.15 -1.94
CA ILE A 39 1.39 1.33 -3.39
C ILE A 39 0.13 2.16 -3.67
N ILE A 40 -0.96 1.88 -2.97
CA ILE A 40 -2.23 2.57 -3.13
C ILE A 40 -2.10 4.03 -2.71
N GLU A 41 -1.49 4.30 -1.55
CA GLU A 41 -1.33 5.66 -1.05
C GLU A 41 -0.37 6.48 -1.93
N ASP A 42 0.72 5.90 -2.43
CA ASP A 42 1.65 6.58 -3.33
C ASP A 42 0.97 6.97 -4.65
N ALA A 43 0.20 6.05 -5.25
CA ALA A 43 -0.58 6.34 -6.45
C ALA A 43 -1.64 7.42 -6.22
N PHE A 44 -2.31 7.40 -5.06
CA PHE A 44 -3.29 8.41 -4.69
C PHE A 44 -2.64 9.79 -4.50
N GLN A 45 -1.51 9.87 -3.79
CA GLN A 45 -0.77 11.11 -3.57
C GLN A 45 -0.18 11.68 -4.86
N ALA A 46 0.22 10.81 -5.80
CA ALA A 46 0.65 11.20 -7.13
C ALA A 46 -0.50 11.70 -8.04
N GLY A 47 -1.75 11.72 -7.55
CA GLY A 47 -2.92 12.16 -8.31
C GLY A 47 -3.32 11.21 -9.43
N GLN A 48 -2.91 9.94 -9.36
CA GLN A 48 -3.31 8.94 -10.34
C GLN A 48 -4.80 8.64 -10.24
N SER A 49 -5.42 8.25 -11.36
CA SER A 49 -6.85 7.91 -11.40
C SER A 49 -7.15 6.49 -10.92
N HIS A 50 -6.15 5.61 -11.01
CA HIS A 50 -6.23 4.21 -10.64
C HIS A 50 -4.86 3.71 -10.17
N ALA A 51 -4.86 2.64 -9.38
CA ALA A 51 -3.66 1.88 -9.00
C ALA A 51 -3.82 0.44 -9.45
N VAL A 52 -2.76 -0.15 -10.00
CA VAL A 52 -2.75 -1.55 -10.46
C VAL A 52 -2.00 -2.39 -9.44
N LEU A 53 -2.65 -3.42 -8.92
CA LEU A 53 -2.07 -4.43 -8.03
C LEU A 53 -2.13 -5.79 -8.74
N ASP A 54 -1.44 -6.79 -8.19
CA ASP A 54 -1.26 -8.08 -8.87
C ASP A 54 -2.60 -8.76 -9.19
N THR A 55 -3.51 -8.79 -8.21
CA THR A 55 -4.80 -9.50 -8.33
C THR A 55 -5.96 -8.59 -8.73
N TYR A 56 -5.87 -7.29 -8.45
CA TYR A 56 -6.95 -6.34 -8.65
C TYR A 56 -6.45 -4.96 -9.02
N SER A 57 -7.34 -4.12 -9.54
CA SER A 57 -7.09 -2.72 -9.83
C SER A 57 -8.03 -1.85 -9.00
N ILE A 58 -7.54 -0.70 -8.56
CA ILE A 58 -8.29 0.25 -7.76
C ILE A 58 -8.60 1.46 -8.61
N ASN A 59 -9.86 1.87 -8.66
CA ASN A 59 -10.29 3.11 -9.30
C ASN A 59 -10.63 4.14 -8.22
N PHE A 60 -9.77 5.15 -8.04
CA PHE A 60 -9.91 6.15 -6.99
C PHE A 60 -11.10 7.09 -7.22
N LYS A 61 -11.44 7.38 -8.48
CA LYS A 61 -12.58 8.26 -8.81
C LYS A 61 -13.91 7.65 -8.40
N ARG A 62 -14.03 6.33 -8.53
CA ARG A 62 -15.24 5.57 -8.19
C ARG A 62 -15.22 5.01 -6.77
N GLY A 63 -14.05 4.98 -6.11
CA GLY A 63 -13.90 4.37 -4.79
C GLY A 63 -14.16 2.87 -4.81
N ILE A 64 -13.72 2.17 -5.86
CA ILE A 64 -13.93 0.72 -6.01
C ILE A 64 -12.64 0.00 -6.38
N GLN A 65 -12.53 -1.23 -5.88
CA GLN A 65 -11.62 -2.27 -6.29
C GLN A 65 -12.31 -3.14 -7.35
N ILE A 66 -11.59 -3.52 -8.39
CA ILE A 66 -12.06 -4.35 -9.51
C ILE A 66 -11.10 -5.53 -9.64
N LEU A 67 -11.61 -6.76 -9.61
CA LEU A 67 -10.78 -7.94 -9.80
C LEU A 67 -10.24 -7.98 -11.25
N ASN A 68 -8.92 -8.19 -11.43
CA ASN A 68 -8.29 -8.12 -12.76
C ASN A 68 -8.83 -9.20 -13.71
N TYR A 69 -9.11 -10.40 -13.18
CA TYR A 69 -9.64 -11.52 -13.95
C TYR A 69 -11.15 -11.44 -14.21
N ASP A 70 -11.89 -10.68 -13.39
CA ASP A 70 -13.35 -10.57 -13.49
C ASP A 70 -13.80 -9.14 -13.17
N GLY A 71 -13.95 -8.33 -14.22
CA GLY A 71 -14.36 -6.92 -14.10
C GLY A 71 -15.77 -6.71 -13.50
N LYS A 72 -16.57 -7.78 -13.35
CA LYS A 72 -17.87 -7.73 -12.68
C LYS A 72 -17.75 -7.76 -11.16
N LYS A 73 -16.67 -8.36 -10.63
CA LYS A 73 -16.41 -8.40 -9.19
C LYS A 73 -15.80 -7.08 -8.74
N GLN A 74 -16.66 -6.24 -8.19
CA GLN A 74 -16.31 -4.91 -7.69
C GLN A 74 -16.57 -4.84 -6.20
N ARG A 75 -15.67 -4.18 -5.46
CA ARG A 75 -15.81 -3.97 -4.01
C ARG A 75 -15.53 -2.51 -3.66
N PRO A 76 -16.36 -1.85 -2.83
CA PRO A 76 -16.07 -0.53 -2.32
C PRO A 76 -14.76 -0.49 -1.52
N ILE A 77 -14.03 0.61 -1.63
CA ILE A 77 -12.85 0.89 -0.82
C ILE A 77 -13.04 2.18 -0.02
N LYS A 78 -12.30 2.30 1.08
CA LYS A 78 -12.22 3.55 1.85
C LYS A 78 -10.81 3.82 2.31
N ARG A 79 -10.51 5.10 2.48
CA ARG A 79 -9.27 5.62 3.05
C ARG A 79 -9.58 6.19 4.42
N GLU A 80 -8.76 5.88 5.42
CA GLU A 80 -8.92 6.37 6.78
C GLU A 80 -7.59 6.91 7.30
N ILE A 81 -7.65 8.10 7.91
CA ILE A 81 -6.50 8.72 8.58
C ILE A 81 -6.66 8.44 10.06
N ILE A 82 -5.72 7.69 10.63
CA ILE A 82 -5.70 7.31 12.04
C ILE A 82 -4.59 8.10 12.72
N ASN A 83 -4.78 8.43 14.00
CA ASN A 83 -3.66 8.79 14.85
C ASN A 83 -2.83 7.55 15.16
N ARG A 84 -1.52 7.63 14.98
CA ARG A 84 -0.56 6.56 15.28
C ARG A 84 -0.58 6.18 16.77
N ALA A 85 -0.98 7.11 17.64
CA ALA A 85 -1.19 6.84 19.06
C ALA A 85 -2.35 5.84 19.32
N ASP A 86 -3.33 5.79 18.41
CA ASP A 86 -4.51 4.92 18.54
C ASP A 86 -4.28 3.54 17.89
N GLN A 87 -3.16 3.36 17.17
CA GLN A 87 -2.87 2.10 16.51
C GLN A 87 -2.38 1.07 17.54
N PRO A 88 -3.09 -0.06 17.73
CA PRO A 88 -2.65 -1.08 18.67
C PRO A 88 -1.29 -1.63 18.23
N PRO A 89 -0.39 -1.91 19.19
CA PRO A 89 0.93 -2.42 18.87
C PRO A 89 0.81 -3.80 18.17
N ARG A 90 1.72 -4.05 17.22
CA ARG A 90 1.71 -5.25 16.37
C ARG A 90 1.81 -6.50 17.25
N LYS A 91 0.73 -7.28 17.37
CA LYS A 91 0.63 -8.43 18.28
C LYS A 91 1.72 -9.49 18.03
N GLU A 92 2.15 -9.65 16.77
CA GLU A 92 3.23 -10.57 16.36
C GLU A 92 4.57 -10.29 17.08
N ARG A 93 4.84 -9.05 17.47
CA ARG A 93 6.07 -8.74 18.24
C ARG A 93 6.02 -9.23 19.68
N PHE A 94 4.84 -9.59 20.15
CA PHE A 94 4.59 -10.01 21.53
C PHE A 94 4.16 -11.48 21.61
N THR A 95 4.09 -12.20 20.49
CA THR A 95 3.96 -13.65 20.53
C THR A 95 5.29 -14.22 21.02
N PHE A 96 5.28 -14.74 22.25
CA PHE A 96 6.40 -15.53 22.75
C PHE A 96 6.67 -16.65 21.76
N THR A 97 7.80 -16.57 21.07
CA THR A 97 8.34 -17.75 20.41
C THR A 97 8.68 -18.72 21.55
N PRO A 98 8.02 -19.89 21.63
CA PRO A 98 8.33 -20.84 22.69
C PRO A 98 9.82 -21.13 22.65
N ILE A 99 10.50 -20.97 23.79
CA ILE A 99 11.87 -21.40 23.91
C ILE A 99 11.79 -22.92 23.85
N ASP A 100 12.32 -23.49 22.76
CA ASP A 100 12.47 -24.93 22.65
C ASP A 100 13.35 -25.41 23.82
N PRO A 101 12.85 -26.27 24.72
CA PRO A 101 13.64 -26.76 25.86
C PRO A 101 14.90 -27.51 25.40
N ASP A 102 14.88 -28.11 24.21
CA ASP A 102 16.03 -28.80 23.62
C ASP A 102 17.00 -27.83 22.94
N ARG A 103 16.59 -26.56 22.75
CA ARG A 103 17.42 -25.50 22.17
C ARG A 103 17.20 -24.15 22.86
N PRO A 104 17.63 -24.02 24.13
CA PRO A 104 17.27 -22.90 24.99
C PRO A 104 17.80 -21.53 24.53
N PHE A 105 18.73 -21.50 23.58
CA PHE A 105 19.21 -20.26 22.97
C PHE A 105 19.47 -20.48 21.47
N ALA A 106 18.77 -19.72 20.63
CA ALA A 106 19.15 -19.50 19.24
C ALA A 106 20.43 -18.64 19.22
N GLY A 107 21.56 -19.26 19.54
CA GLY A 107 22.83 -18.59 19.76
C GLY A 107 23.93 -19.59 20.11
N LEU A 108 24.18 -20.56 19.23
CA LEU A 108 25.50 -21.19 19.18
C LEU A 108 26.46 -20.14 18.60
N TYR A 109 26.94 -19.25 19.47
CA TYR A 109 28.30 -18.75 19.33
C TYR A 109 29.17 -19.99 19.53
N GLU A 110 29.69 -20.54 18.43
CA GLU A 110 30.64 -21.64 18.48
C GLU A 110 31.88 -21.15 19.26
N THR A 111 31.89 -21.46 20.56
CA THR A 111 33.06 -21.43 21.41
C THR A 111 34.01 -22.53 20.95
N GLY A 112 34.81 -22.24 19.92
CA GLY A 112 35.71 -23.27 19.40
C GLY A 112 36.56 -22.92 18.18
N GLY A 113 36.82 -21.65 17.91
CA GLY A 113 37.77 -21.29 16.87
C GLY A 113 37.97 -19.79 16.83
N ILE A 114 39.20 -19.33 17.10
CA ILE A 114 39.62 -17.95 16.85
C ILE A 114 39.68 -17.75 15.34
N ALA A 115 38.52 -17.68 14.68
CA ALA A 115 38.44 -17.08 13.36
C ALA A 115 38.62 -15.58 13.61
N LYS A 116 39.81 -15.07 13.28
CA LYS A 116 40.02 -13.63 13.10
C LYS A 116 38.97 -13.16 12.11
N ILE A 117 37.89 -12.56 12.61
CA ILE A 117 36.97 -11.77 11.80
C ILE A 117 37.80 -10.57 11.36
N SER A 118 38.52 -10.74 10.26
CA SER A 118 39.07 -9.64 9.50
C SER A 118 37.87 -8.87 8.98
N CYS A 119 37.45 -7.87 9.74
CA CYS A 119 36.58 -6.80 9.27
C CYS A 119 37.28 -6.15 8.08
N ARG A 120 37.11 -6.73 6.88
CA ARG A 120 37.42 -6.01 5.67
C ARG A 120 36.41 -4.86 5.63
N PRO A 121 36.84 -3.60 5.60
CA PRO A 121 35.93 -2.50 5.38
C PRO A 121 35.19 -2.80 4.08
N VAL A 122 33.90 -3.03 4.18
CA VAL A 122 33.05 -3.07 2.99
C VAL A 122 33.12 -1.64 2.45
N PRO A 123 33.69 -1.41 1.27
CA PRO A 123 33.64 -0.08 0.69
C PRO A 123 32.16 0.25 0.53
N CYS A 124 31.73 1.33 1.19
CA CYS A 124 30.45 1.96 0.91
C CYS A 124 30.48 2.43 -0.55
N THR A 125 30.17 1.54 -1.49
CA THR A 125 29.82 1.94 -2.84
C THR A 125 28.47 2.62 -2.72
N ALA A 126 28.53 3.95 -2.64
CA ALA A 126 27.40 4.83 -2.83
C ALA A 126 26.73 4.45 -4.16
N PHE A 127 25.66 3.68 -4.07
CA PHE A 127 24.86 3.30 -5.22
C PHE A 127 23.89 4.44 -5.47
N THR A 128 24.42 5.55 -6.00
CA THR A 128 23.62 6.63 -6.58
C THR A 128 23.03 6.11 -7.89
N ARG A 129 21.97 5.30 -7.79
CA ARG A 129 21.04 5.13 -8.91
C ARG A 129 20.24 6.42 -9.02
N ILE A 130 20.80 7.37 -9.75
CA ILE A 130 20.04 8.43 -10.39
C ILE A 130 19.12 7.70 -11.37
N ILE A 131 17.87 7.46 -10.98
CA ILE A 131 16.83 7.14 -11.93
C ILE A 131 16.53 8.47 -12.62
N PRO A 132 16.83 8.63 -13.92
CA PRO A 132 16.38 9.81 -14.64
C PRO A 132 14.86 9.77 -14.65
N TYR A 133 14.24 10.68 -13.92
CA TYR A 133 12.83 11.04 -14.11
C TYR A 133 12.67 11.40 -15.58
N ARG A 134 12.03 10.51 -16.32
CA ARG A 134 11.65 10.74 -17.70
C ARG A 134 10.52 11.75 -17.65
N THR A 135 10.86 13.02 -17.83
CA THR A 135 9.90 14.10 -18.05
C THR A 135 9.11 13.74 -19.30
N VAL A 136 7.90 13.21 -19.12
CA VAL A 136 6.97 13.02 -20.22
C VAL A 136 6.56 14.43 -20.64
N PRO A 137 6.81 14.87 -21.89
CA PRO A 137 6.30 16.15 -22.36
C PRO A 137 4.78 16.14 -22.26
N PRO A 138 4.13 17.27 -21.94
CA PRO A 138 2.68 17.36 -21.97
C PRO A 138 2.22 17.17 -23.41
N ASP A 139 1.74 15.97 -23.72
CA ASP A 139 1.03 15.72 -24.97
C ASP A 139 -0.20 16.64 -24.98
N ASN A 140 -0.19 17.55 -25.95
CA ASN A 140 -1.31 18.37 -26.36
C ASN A 140 -2.47 17.45 -26.77
N PHE A 141 -3.29 17.05 -25.80
CA PHE A 141 -4.60 16.47 -26.07
C PHE A 141 -5.52 17.59 -26.54
N SER A 142 -5.45 17.88 -27.85
CA SER A 142 -6.46 18.64 -28.56
C SER A 142 -7.73 17.79 -28.63
N ILE A 143 -8.63 17.96 -27.66
CA ILE A 143 -9.93 17.29 -27.64
C ILE A 143 -10.77 17.91 -28.77
N PRO A 144 -11.23 17.15 -29.78
CA PRO A 144 -12.18 17.67 -30.75
C PRO A 144 -13.51 17.93 -30.04
N TYR A 145 -13.92 19.20 -29.97
CA TYR A 145 -15.24 19.59 -29.52
C TYR A 145 -16.28 18.88 -30.40
N ARG A 146 -16.96 17.89 -29.82
CA ARG A 146 -18.08 17.21 -30.47
C ARG A 146 -19.28 18.13 -30.34
N THR A 147 -19.62 18.85 -31.40
CA THR A 147 -20.83 19.68 -31.48
C THR A 147 -22.04 18.78 -31.29
N VAL A 148 -22.72 18.92 -30.15
CA VAL A 148 -23.99 18.22 -29.88
C VAL A 148 -25.11 19.00 -30.59
N PRO A 149 -25.94 18.36 -31.43
CA PRO A 149 -27.08 19.02 -32.05
C PRO A 149 -28.10 19.43 -30.97
N LEU A 150 -28.55 20.67 -31.03
CA LEU A 150 -29.64 21.16 -30.18
C LEU A 150 -30.94 20.39 -30.50
N PRO A 151 -31.74 20.03 -29.48
CA PRO A 151 -33.06 19.45 -29.73
C PRO A 151 -34.00 20.48 -30.37
N PRO A 152 -34.94 20.04 -31.22
CA PRO A 152 -35.96 20.91 -31.80
C PRO A 152 -36.86 21.48 -30.70
N ARG A 153 -37.13 22.78 -30.76
CA ARG A 153 -38.15 23.43 -29.93
C ARG A 153 -39.53 22.94 -30.38
N VAL A 154 -40.31 22.43 -29.43
CA VAL A 154 -41.76 22.18 -29.54
C VAL A 154 -42.49 23.42 -29.06
#